data_AF-A0A8S2ZBG1-F1
#
_entry.id   AF-A0A8S2ZBG1-F1
#
_cell.length_a   1.000
_cell.length_b   1.000
_cell.length_c   1.000
_cell.angle_alpha   90.00
_cell.angle_beta   90.00
_cell.angle_gamma   90.00
#
_symmetry.space_group_name_H-M   'P 1'
#
loop_
_entity.id
_entity.type
_entity.pdbx_description
1 polymer ?
#
loop_
_entity_poly.entity_id
_entity_poly.type
_entity_poly.pdbx_seq_one_letter_code
_entity_poly.pdbx_strand_id
1 'polypeptide(L)'
;EELEIPNNYKEFYETQKSKWIYNAIEALNYQENIHYVVQEGQIKPVDYYSTGIVQSSTNWSDGLHQFLQIKHNLKMTSETFTTNFLSNISFINNYKNIYGLTGTLGSDKAKNVLKDVYKVDLVNIPQLRQKQYLELETIVAQDETKWLKEICSTVLIETKKDRGVLIIC
;
A
#
# COMPACT_ATOMS: atom_id res chain seq x y z
N GLU A 1 13.67 -7.76 40.36
CA GLU A 1 13.27 -9.11 39.90
C GLU A 1 14.03 -9.41 38.63
N GLU A 2 14.59 -10.61 38.50
CA GLU A 2 15.14 -11.05 37.21
C GLU A 2 13.99 -11.30 36.24
N LEU A 3 14.14 -10.83 35.03
CA LEU A 3 13.11 -10.90 34.01
C LEU A 3 13.13 -12.32 33.42
N GLU A 4 12.22 -13.20 33.86
CA GLU A 4 12.13 -14.56 33.35
C GLU A 4 11.49 -14.55 31.94
N ILE A 5 12.29 -14.90 30.93
CA ILE A 5 11.85 -14.97 29.54
C ILE A 5 11.40 -16.40 29.22
N PRO A 6 10.16 -16.61 28.75
CA PRO A 6 9.69 -17.93 28.36
C PRO A 6 10.61 -18.59 27.31
N ASN A 7 10.84 -19.90 27.43
CA ASN A 7 11.80 -20.62 26.60
C ASN A 7 11.59 -20.45 25.08
N ASN A 8 10.34 -20.34 24.64
CA ASN A 8 9.98 -20.15 23.22
C ASN A 8 10.33 -18.77 22.66
N TYR A 9 10.63 -17.79 23.51
CA TYR A 9 11.02 -16.43 23.11
C TYR A 9 12.52 -16.14 23.31
N LYS A 10 13.30 -17.07 23.86
CA LYS A 10 14.72 -16.84 24.17
C LYS A 10 15.54 -16.49 22.93
N GLU A 11 15.41 -17.27 21.86
CA GLU A 11 16.16 -17.02 20.61
C GLU A 11 15.79 -15.67 19.98
N PHE A 12 14.50 -15.36 19.94
CA PHE A 12 14.00 -14.07 19.45
C PHE A 12 14.52 -12.93 20.32
N TYR A 13 14.46 -13.07 21.64
CA TYR A 13 14.96 -12.07 22.58
C TYR A 13 16.46 -11.81 22.39
N GLU A 14 17.29 -12.86 22.35
CA GLU A 14 18.74 -12.67 22.18
C GLU A 14 19.08 -11.98 20.86
N THR A 15 18.29 -12.24 19.80
CA THR A 15 18.46 -11.58 18.51
C THR A 15 18.05 -10.10 18.55
N GLN A 16 16.97 -9.75 19.25
CA GLN A 16 16.41 -8.39 19.26
C GLN A 16 16.95 -7.50 20.37
N LYS A 17 17.43 -8.07 21.48
CA LYS A 17 17.84 -7.35 22.69
C LYS A 17 18.77 -6.18 22.41
N SER A 18 19.83 -6.40 21.62
CA SER A 18 20.81 -5.36 21.31
C SER A 18 20.18 -4.18 20.56
N LYS A 19 19.28 -4.47 19.61
CA LYS A 19 18.55 -3.44 18.87
C LYS A 19 17.60 -2.66 19.76
N TRP A 20 16.87 -3.36 20.63
CA TRP A 20 15.96 -2.73 21.58
C TRP A 20 16.70 -1.83 22.57
N ILE A 21 17.85 -2.26 23.10
CA ILE A 21 18.67 -1.43 23.97
C ILE A 21 19.14 -0.17 23.24
N TYR A 22 19.64 -0.32 22.01
CA TYR A 22 20.06 0.80 21.18
C TYR A 22 18.90 1.78 20.92
N ASN A 23 17.76 1.28 20.46
CA ASN A 23 16.59 2.11 20.14
C ASN A 23 15.92 2.72 21.38
N ALA A 24 16.04 2.09 22.55
CA ALA A 24 15.60 2.68 23.81
C ALA A 24 16.45 3.91 24.16
N ILE A 25 17.77 3.85 23.94
CA ILE A 25 18.67 4.99 24.12
C ILE A 25 18.37 6.07 23.08
N GLU A 26 18.20 5.69 21.81
CA GLU A 26 17.85 6.64 20.75
C GLU A 26 16.51 7.34 21.01
N ALA A 27 15.50 6.63 21.51
CA ALA A 27 14.23 7.24 21.89
C ALA A 27 14.39 8.36 22.94
N LEU A 28 15.39 8.25 23.84
CA LEU A 28 15.71 9.31 24.79
C LEU A 28 16.29 10.55 24.07
N ASN A 29 17.18 10.34 23.10
CA ASN A 29 17.80 11.39 22.29
C ASN A 29 16.81 12.08 21.33
N TYR A 30 15.79 11.37 20.87
CA TYR A 30 14.79 11.90 19.94
C TYR A 30 13.93 13.00 20.57
N GLN A 31 13.89 14.15 19.92
CA GLN A 31 13.17 15.35 20.35
C GLN A 31 11.82 15.51 19.64
N GLU A 32 10.78 15.79 20.43
CA GLU A 32 9.47 16.20 19.93
C GLU A 32 9.57 17.52 19.16
N ASN A 33 8.76 17.69 18.10
CA ASN A 33 8.76 18.81 17.15
C ASN A 33 10.01 18.91 16.27
N ILE A 34 10.92 17.94 16.34
CA ILE A 34 12.03 17.80 15.40
C ILE A 34 11.92 16.43 14.72
N HIS A 35 12.05 15.34 15.48
CA HIS A 35 12.10 14.00 14.91
C HIS A 35 10.71 13.38 14.75
N TYR A 36 9.77 13.77 15.62
CA TYR A 36 8.36 13.34 15.59
C TYR A 36 7.48 14.42 16.18
N VAL A 37 6.18 14.31 15.94
CA VAL A 37 5.13 15.07 16.64
C VAL A 37 4.20 14.13 17.39
N VAL A 38 3.65 14.60 18.51
CA VAL A 38 2.59 13.91 19.23
C VAL A 38 1.25 14.51 18.83
N GLN A 39 0.40 13.74 18.16
CA GLN A 39 -0.92 14.20 17.72
C GLN A 39 -1.95 13.12 17.99
N GLU A 40 -3.10 13.50 18.55
CA GLU A 40 -4.22 12.57 18.82
C GLU A 40 -3.80 11.37 19.67
N GLY A 41 -2.82 11.56 20.57
CA GLY A 41 -2.27 10.49 21.41
C GLY A 41 -1.40 9.49 20.64
N GLN A 42 -0.91 9.84 19.45
CA GLN A 42 -0.04 9.00 18.62
C GLN A 42 1.26 9.72 18.30
N ILE A 43 2.36 8.96 18.27
CA ILE A 43 3.65 9.42 17.77
C ILE A 43 3.61 9.38 16.24
N LYS A 44 3.91 10.50 15.58
CA LYS A 44 4.00 10.57 14.11
C LYS A 44 5.41 11.00 13.71
N PRO A 45 6.18 10.16 12.99
CA PRO A 45 7.49 10.53 12.48
C PRO A 45 7.46 11.80 11.63
N VAL A 46 8.53 12.58 11.69
CA VAL A 46 8.77 13.73 10.80
C VAL A 46 10.04 13.48 10.00
N ASP A 47 9.97 13.67 8.70
CA ASP A 47 11.16 13.68 7.84
C ASP A 47 11.93 14.99 8.02
N TYR A 48 12.62 15.09 9.15
CA TYR A 48 13.26 16.34 9.60
C TYR A 48 14.47 16.76 8.77
N TYR A 49 15.12 15.80 8.09
CA TYR A 49 16.29 16.09 7.25
C TYR A 49 15.91 16.65 5.89
N SER A 50 14.76 16.26 5.34
CA SER A 50 14.46 16.53 3.93
C SER A 50 13.28 17.47 3.74
N THR A 51 12.11 17.16 4.33
CA THR A 51 10.85 17.82 3.93
C THR A 51 10.08 18.45 5.09
N GLY A 52 10.31 18.04 6.33
CA GLY A 52 9.49 18.40 7.48
C GLY A 52 8.07 17.80 7.43
N ILE A 53 7.80 16.88 6.49
CA ILE A 53 6.48 16.26 6.35
C ILE A 53 6.25 15.27 7.48
N VAL A 54 5.06 15.37 8.09
CA VAL A 54 4.57 14.41 9.10
C VAL A 54 4.10 13.13 8.41
N GLN A 55 4.73 12.01 8.73
CA GLN A 55 4.43 10.69 8.17
C GLN A 55 3.43 9.95 9.06
N SER A 56 2.15 10.35 9.00
CA SER A 56 1.09 9.83 9.88
C SER A 56 0.84 8.32 9.80
N SER A 57 1.19 7.67 8.69
CA SER A 57 0.99 6.22 8.48
C SER A 57 2.25 5.39 8.70
N THR A 58 3.34 6.00 9.17
CA THR A 58 4.63 5.33 9.34
C THR A 58 4.89 5.07 10.82
N ASN A 59 5.28 3.83 11.14
CA ASN A 59 5.82 3.46 12.44
C ASN A 59 7.29 3.07 12.28
N TRP A 60 8.11 3.41 13.26
CA TRP A 60 9.49 2.93 13.33
C TRP A 60 9.54 1.50 13.86
N SER A 61 10.46 0.70 13.32
CA SER A 61 10.67 -0.70 13.68
C SER A 61 11.66 -0.88 14.82
N ASP A 62 11.91 -2.13 15.18
CA ASP A 62 12.86 -2.58 16.19
C ASP A 62 12.58 -1.91 17.56
N GLY A 63 11.31 -1.75 17.92
CA GLY A 63 10.87 -1.18 19.19
C GLY A 63 10.99 0.35 19.35
N LEU A 64 11.62 1.08 18.42
CA LEU A 64 11.84 2.53 18.57
C LEU A 64 10.52 3.31 18.76
N HIS A 65 9.50 2.96 17.98
CA HIS A 65 8.20 3.61 18.08
C HIS A 65 7.53 3.33 19.44
N GLN A 66 7.65 2.10 19.96
CA GLN A 66 7.14 1.72 21.27
C GLN A 66 7.88 2.45 22.40
N PHE A 67 9.20 2.59 22.31
CA PHE A 67 9.97 3.36 23.31
C PHE A 67 9.58 4.84 23.32
N LEU A 68 9.28 5.43 22.15
CA LEU A 68 8.74 6.80 22.08
C LEU A 68 7.32 6.88 22.66
N GLN A 69 6.47 5.88 22.45
CA GLN A 69 5.15 5.82 23.09
C GLN A 69 5.29 5.72 24.62
N ILE A 70 6.20 4.88 25.12
CA ILE A 70 6.51 4.78 26.56
C ILE A 70 7.01 6.13 27.10
N LYS A 71 7.92 6.81 26.38
CA LYS A 71 8.46 8.13 26.76
C LYS A 71 7.35 9.18 26.99
N HIS A 72 6.26 9.08 26.23
CA HIS A 72 5.11 9.99 26.30
C HIS A 72 3.92 9.44 27.09
N ASN A 73 4.08 8.32 27.81
CA ASN A 73 3.01 7.63 28.52
C ASN A 73 1.78 7.33 27.63
N LEU A 74 2.02 7.04 26.35
CA LEU A 74 0.99 6.68 25.38
C LEU A 74 0.73 5.18 25.41
N LYS A 75 -0.45 4.78 24.91
CA LYS A 75 -0.79 3.37 24.75
C LYS A 75 0.16 2.73 23.74
N MET A 76 0.88 1.69 24.17
CA MET A 76 1.76 0.95 23.27
C MET A 76 0.99 0.25 22.16
N THR A 77 1.49 0.35 20.93
CA THR A 77 1.00 -0.41 19.78
C THR A 77 1.87 -1.65 19.57
N SER A 78 1.22 -2.76 19.19
CA SER A 78 1.94 -3.99 18.84
C SER A 78 2.80 -3.74 17.61
N GLU A 79 4.06 -4.18 17.67
CA GLU A 79 4.95 -4.17 16.52
C GLU A 79 4.58 -5.31 15.55
N THR A 80 4.41 -4.98 14.28
CA THR A 80 4.22 -5.97 13.22
C THR A 80 5.57 -6.42 12.71
N PHE A 81 5.90 -7.71 12.90
CA PHE A 81 7.12 -8.30 12.36
C PHE A 81 6.84 -8.94 11.00
N THR A 82 7.35 -8.35 9.93
CA THR A 82 7.36 -8.99 8.61
C THR A 82 8.47 -10.04 8.60
N THR A 83 8.12 -11.30 8.83
CA THR A 83 9.08 -12.41 8.85
C THR A 83 9.59 -12.76 7.46
N ASN A 84 8.68 -12.75 6.48
CA ASN A 84 8.98 -13.09 5.09
C ASN A 84 8.38 -12.03 4.17
N PHE A 85 9.16 -11.60 3.18
CA PHE A 85 8.69 -10.76 2.09
C PHE A 85 9.10 -11.40 0.76
N LEU A 86 8.14 -11.56 -0.14
CA LEU A 86 8.39 -12.03 -1.50
C LEU A 86 7.59 -11.16 -2.47
N SER A 87 8.28 -10.49 -3.39
CA SER A 87 7.62 -9.72 -4.44
C SER A 87 6.92 -10.65 -5.42
N ASN A 88 5.85 -10.18 -6.06
CA ASN A 88 5.16 -10.96 -7.10
C ASN A 88 6.12 -11.38 -8.24
N ILE A 89 7.07 -10.52 -8.59
CA ILE A 89 8.08 -10.83 -9.61
C ILE A 89 8.93 -12.03 -9.16
N SER A 90 9.46 -11.98 -7.94
CA SER A 90 10.29 -13.07 -7.40
C SER A 90 9.49 -14.37 -7.24
N PHE A 91 8.25 -14.27 -6.77
CA PHE A 91 7.35 -15.42 -6.65
C PHE A 91 7.07 -16.10 -7.99
N ILE A 92 6.75 -15.33 -9.03
CA ILE A 92 6.45 -15.86 -10.36
C ILE A 92 7.71 -16.43 -11.03
N ASN A 93 8.89 -15.83 -10.81
CA ASN A 93 10.15 -16.31 -11.37
C ASN A 93 10.57 -17.70 -10.84
N ASN A 94 10.00 -18.17 -9.73
CA ASN A 94 10.25 -19.52 -9.23
C ASN A 94 9.55 -20.61 -10.06
N TYR A 95 8.61 -20.25 -10.94
CA TYR A 95 7.92 -21.21 -11.79
C TYR A 95 8.70 -21.48 -13.07
N LYS A 96 8.84 -22.77 -13.42
CA LYS A 96 9.50 -23.19 -14.66
C LYS A 96 8.77 -22.71 -15.91
N ASN A 97 7.43 -22.69 -15.88
CA ASN A 97 6.58 -22.27 -16.99
C ASN A 97 5.59 -21.22 -16.49
N ILE A 98 5.46 -20.13 -17.24
CA ILE A 98 4.55 -19.02 -16.93
C ILE A 98 3.54 -18.89 -18.08
N TYR A 99 2.25 -19.00 -17.76
CA TYR A 99 1.16 -18.79 -18.70
C TYR A 99 0.17 -17.81 -18.09
N GLY A 100 -0.40 -16.92 -18.91
CA GLY A 100 -1.36 -15.93 -18.46
C GLY A 100 -2.31 -15.52 -19.57
N LEU A 101 -3.53 -15.16 -19.18
CA LEU A 101 -4.57 -14.67 -20.06
C LEU A 101 -5.07 -13.34 -19.50
N THR A 102 -5.18 -12.33 -20.36
CA THR A 102 -5.80 -11.05 -19.99
C THR A 102 -6.66 -10.56 -21.14
N GLY A 103 -7.82 -9.97 -20.81
CA GLY A 103 -8.64 -9.25 -21.77
C GLY A 103 -8.05 -7.88 -22.16
N THR A 104 -7.10 -7.38 -21.37
CA THR A 104 -6.48 -6.07 -21.54
C THR A 104 -4.97 -6.19 -21.39
N LEU A 105 -4.23 -6.10 -22.50
CA LEU A 105 -2.77 -6.01 -22.49
C LEU A 105 -2.26 -4.60 -22.14
N GLY A 106 -3.15 -3.61 -22.11
CA GLY A 106 -2.82 -2.22 -21.81
C GLY A 106 -1.97 -1.56 -22.90
N SER A 107 -1.20 -0.56 -22.48
CA SER A 107 -0.29 0.19 -23.36
C SER A 107 0.90 -0.65 -23.80
N ASP A 108 1.58 -0.24 -24.87
CA ASP A 108 2.78 -0.94 -25.33
C ASP A 108 3.92 -0.94 -24.30
N LYS A 109 3.96 0.09 -23.43
CA LYS A 109 4.87 0.10 -22.27
C LYS A 109 4.57 -1.04 -21.30
N ALA A 110 3.30 -1.26 -20.96
CA ALA A 110 2.90 -2.34 -20.06
C ALA A 110 3.24 -3.72 -20.65
N LYS A 111 2.99 -3.90 -21.96
CA LYS A 111 3.37 -5.12 -22.70
C LYS A 111 4.86 -5.38 -22.65
N ASN A 112 5.68 -4.36 -22.89
CA ASN A 112 7.14 -4.50 -22.87
C ASN A 112 7.64 -4.88 -21.47
N VAL A 113 7.09 -4.28 -20.41
CA VAL A 113 7.41 -4.65 -19.03
C VAL A 113 7.11 -6.13 -18.76
N LEU A 114 5.96 -6.64 -19.22
CA LEU A 114 5.63 -8.06 -19.04
C LEU A 114 6.62 -8.99 -19.75
N LYS A 115 6.98 -8.67 -20.99
CA LYS A 115 7.98 -9.42 -21.77
C LYS A 115 9.35 -9.37 -21.10
N ASP A 116 9.78 -8.20 -20.65
CA ASP A 116 11.12 -8.00 -20.12
C ASP A 116 11.28 -8.59 -18.71
N VAL A 117 10.28 -8.45 -17.86
CA VAL A 117 10.31 -8.93 -16.47
C VAL A 117 10.09 -10.43 -16.40
N TYR A 118 9.11 -10.97 -17.12
CA TYR A 118 8.71 -12.38 -17.01
C TYR A 118 9.22 -13.27 -18.16
N LYS A 119 9.89 -12.69 -19.17
CA LYS A 119 10.42 -13.42 -20.34
C LYS A 119 9.36 -14.24 -21.07
N VAL A 120 8.14 -13.70 -21.15
CA VAL A 120 7.00 -14.33 -21.82
C VAL A 120 6.71 -13.67 -23.16
N ASP A 121 6.21 -14.46 -24.11
CA ASP A 121 5.64 -13.94 -25.35
C ASP A 121 4.19 -13.52 -25.18
N LEU A 122 3.75 -12.56 -25.99
CA LEU A 122 2.38 -12.07 -26.00
C LEU A 122 1.73 -12.38 -27.34
N VAL A 123 0.57 -13.02 -27.30
CA VAL A 123 -0.21 -13.38 -28.50
C VAL A 123 -1.61 -12.79 -28.37
N ASN A 124 -2.06 -12.10 -29.42
CA ASN A 124 -3.44 -11.60 -29.51
C ASN A 124 -4.34 -12.69 -30.10
N ILE A 125 -5.31 -13.14 -29.32
CA ILE A 125 -6.31 -14.11 -29.77
C ILE A 125 -7.48 -13.35 -30.40
N PRO A 126 -7.89 -13.66 -31.65
CA PRO A 126 -9.01 -12.99 -32.29
C PRO A 126 -10.32 -13.26 -31.55
N GLN A 127 -11.23 -12.28 -31.60
CA GLN A 127 -12.53 -12.39 -30.96
C GLN A 127 -13.45 -13.33 -31.76
N LEU A 128 -14.24 -14.15 -31.07
CA LEU A 128 -15.23 -15.02 -31.70
C LEU A 128 -16.37 -14.24 -32.37
N ARG A 129 -16.74 -13.08 -31.81
CA ARG A 129 -17.83 -12.21 -32.29
C ARG A 129 -17.33 -10.77 -32.41
N GLN A 130 -17.90 -10.02 -33.35
CA GLN A 130 -17.59 -8.61 -33.52
C GLN A 130 -18.10 -7.80 -32.31
N LYS A 131 -17.35 -6.75 -31.93
CA LYS A 131 -17.79 -5.78 -30.93
C LYS A 131 -19.03 -5.05 -31.42
N GLN A 132 -20.07 -4.99 -30.58
CA GLN A 132 -21.34 -4.33 -30.89
C GLN A 132 -21.60 -3.11 -29.99
N TYR A 133 -20.68 -2.75 -29.09
CA TYR A 133 -20.83 -1.58 -28.24
C TYR A 133 -20.42 -0.30 -28.99
N LEU A 134 -21.13 0.79 -28.69
CA LEU A 134 -20.78 2.14 -29.14
C LEU A 134 -19.98 2.82 -28.02
N GLU A 135 -18.76 3.25 -28.34
CA GLU A 135 -17.95 4.08 -27.44
C GLU A 135 -18.36 5.55 -27.64
N LEU A 136 -18.80 6.20 -26.57
CA LEU A 136 -19.18 7.61 -26.59
C LEU A 136 -17.97 8.48 -26.23
N GLU A 137 -17.98 9.73 -26.70
CA GLU A 137 -16.93 10.69 -26.37
C GLU A 137 -16.90 10.98 -24.87
N THR A 138 -15.69 11.26 -24.36
CA THR A 138 -15.50 11.59 -22.94
C THR A 138 -16.11 12.94 -22.61
N ILE A 139 -16.97 12.97 -21.59
CA ILE A 139 -17.53 14.21 -21.06
C ILE A 139 -16.60 14.74 -19.97
N VAL A 140 -16.06 15.94 -20.16
CA VAL A 140 -15.21 16.62 -19.17
C VAL A 140 -16.05 17.64 -18.42
N ALA A 141 -16.13 17.49 -17.09
CA ALA A 141 -16.83 18.43 -16.21
C ALA A 141 -15.84 19.38 -15.52
N GLN A 142 -16.29 20.60 -15.22
CA GLN A 142 -15.47 21.63 -14.59
C GLN A 142 -15.25 21.41 -13.09
N ASP A 143 -16.25 20.83 -12.41
CA ASP A 143 -16.27 20.61 -10.98
C ASP A 143 -17.00 19.30 -10.66
N GLU A 144 -16.76 18.77 -9.46
CA GLU A 144 -17.32 17.51 -9.00
C GLU A 144 -18.85 17.53 -8.95
N THR A 145 -19.45 18.68 -8.64
CA THR A 145 -20.91 18.80 -8.53
C THR A 145 -21.59 18.64 -9.90
N LYS A 146 -21.05 19.30 -10.93
CA LYS A 146 -21.49 19.15 -12.32
C LYS A 146 -21.22 17.75 -12.84
N TRP A 147 -20.06 17.17 -12.50
CA TRP A 147 -19.71 15.81 -12.89
C TRP A 147 -20.73 14.79 -12.35
N LEU A 148 -21.04 14.84 -11.05
CA LEU A 148 -22.04 13.99 -10.41
C LEU A 148 -23.43 14.21 -11.00
N LYS A 149 -23.80 15.48 -11.26
CA LYS A 149 -25.09 15.80 -11.89
C LYS A 149 -25.23 15.18 -13.28
N GLU A 150 -24.17 15.20 -14.08
CA GLU A 150 -24.14 14.64 -15.44
C GLU A 150 -24.18 13.11 -15.44
N ILE A 151 -23.52 12.47 -14.48
CA ILE A 151 -23.63 11.02 -14.29
C ILE A 151 -25.08 10.67 -13.92
N CYS A 152 -25.65 11.35 -12.92
CA CYS A 152 -27.03 11.10 -12.49
C CYS A 152 -28.05 11.34 -13.60
N SER A 153 -27.91 12.41 -14.38
CA SER A 153 -28.80 12.70 -15.52
C SER A 153 -28.72 11.58 -16.58
N THR A 154 -27.51 11.15 -16.93
CA THR A 154 -27.27 10.08 -17.91
C THR A 154 -27.88 8.76 -17.46
N VAL A 155 -27.67 8.38 -16.19
CA VAL A 155 -28.24 7.16 -15.60
C VAL A 155 -29.77 7.21 -15.65
N LEU A 156 -30.39 8.33 -15.27
CA LEU A 156 -31.85 8.50 -15.33
C LEU A 156 -32.40 8.42 -16.75
N ILE A 157 -31.67 8.93 -17.75
CA ILE A 157 -32.08 8.86 -19.16
C ILE A 157 -32.03 7.42 -19.67
N GLU A 158 -30.95 6.68 -19.39
CA GLU A 158 -30.80 5.30 -19.87
C GLU A 158 -31.70 4.31 -19.14
N THR A 159 -31.90 4.49 -17.82
CA THR A 159 -32.84 3.66 -17.05
C THR A 159 -34.30 3.86 -17.50
N LYS A 160 -34.70 5.07 -17.91
CA LYS A 160 -36.02 5.31 -18.53
C LYS A 160 -36.22 4.58 -19.86
N LYS A 161 -35.14 4.17 -20.53
CA LYS A 161 -35.15 3.35 -21.74
C LYS A 161 -35.10 1.84 -21.44
N ASP A 162 -35.27 1.45 -20.17
CA ASP A 162 -35.17 0.07 -19.70
C ASP A 162 -33.79 -0.57 -19.94
N ARG A 163 -32.73 0.25 -19.90
CA ARG A 163 -31.34 -0.22 -20.02
C ARG A 163 -30.70 -0.35 -18.65
N GLY A 164 -29.99 -1.47 -18.43
CA GLY A 164 -29.11 -1.64 -17.29
C GLY A 164 -27.91 -0.70 -17.37
N VAL A 165 -27.57 -0.05 -16.26
CA VAL A 165 -26.45 0.88 -16.16
C VAL A 165 -25.46 0.38 -15.10
N LEU A 166 -24.18 0.28 -15.46
CA LEU A 166 -23.07 -0.01 -14.55
C LEU A 166 -22.21 1.25 -14.42
N ILE A 167 -22.06 1.73 -13.19
CA ILE A 167 -21.16 2.85 -12.87
C ILE A 167 -19.89 2.26 -12.27
N ILE A 168 -18.73 2.67 -12.78
CA ILE A 168 -17.41 2.27 -12.29
C ILE A 168 -16.81 3.52 -11.65
N CYS A 169 -16.50 3.44 -10.36
CA CYS A 169 -15.91 4.52 -9.56
C CYS A 169 -14.43 4.27 -9.29
#